data_AF-A0A0F8ZSP3-F1
#
_entry.id   AF-A0A0F8ZSP3-F1
#
_cell.length_a   1.000
_cell.length_b   1.000
_cell.length_c   1.000
_cell.angle_alpha   90.00
_cell.angle_beta   90.00
_cell.angle_gamma   90.00
#
_symmetry.space_group_name_H-M   'P 1'
#
loop_
_entity.id
_entity.type
_entity.pdbx_description
1 polymer ?
#
loop_
_entity_poly.entity_id
_entity_poly.type
_entity_poly.pdbx_seq_one_letter_code
_entity_poly.pdbx_strand_id
1 'polypeptide(L)'
;GRNQALVAILAPDGLRRIKLRNAVKQFNEKLAELASAASWGAVEITADLAVTYSGMGWRLCSKSGRYRGRAMFQLACASIDGSDLVILDGADILDTVGRRGLFRLLREFNKPALVCMTIAERDDVPSLAAKNYGQSYWLENSTVEVL
;
A
#
# COMPACT_ATOMS: atom_id res chain seq x y z
N GLY A 1 -20.00 0.15 40.61
CA GLY A 1 -19.26 1.17 41.38
C GLY A 1 -17.98 1.57 40.69
N ARG A 2 -17.43 2.77 40.96
CA ARG A 2 -16.24 3.37 40.29
C ARG A 2 -15.03 2.42 40.16
N ASN A 3 -14.87 1.48 41.12
CA ASN A 3 -13.83 0.43 41.09
C ASN A 3 -14.08 -0.69 40.07
N GLN A 4 -15.32 -1.08 39.78
CA GLN A 4 -15.62 -2.10 38.76
C GLN A 4 -15.31 -1.59 37.34
N ALA A 5 -15.48 -0.30 37.09
CA ALA A 5 -15.13 0.33 35.81
C ALA A 5 -13.60 0.37 35.60
N LEU A 6 -12.82 0.64 36.66
CA LEU A 6 -11.34 0.61 36.61
C LEU A 6 -10.80 -0.81 36.40
N VAL A 7 -11.38 -1.80 37.07
CA VAL A 7 -11.01 -3.21 36.88
C VAL A 7 -11.34 -3.70 35.46
N ALA A 8 -12.48 -3.29 34.89
CA ALA A 8 -12.81 -3.60 33.49
C ALA A 8 -11.87 -2.93 32.47
N ILE A 9 -11.40 -1.70 32.74
CA ILE A 9 -10.41 -1.01 31.90
C ILE A 9 -9.05 -1.71 31.99
N LEU A 10 -8.61 -2.11 33.18
CA LEU A 10 -7.31 -2.77 33.41
C LEU A 10 -7.31 -4.27 33.08
N ALA A 11 -8.49 -4.87 32.90
CA ALA A 11 -8.61 -6.24 32.46
C ALA A 11 -7.89 -6.43 31.10
N PRO A 12 -7.30 -7.60 30.85
CA PRO A 12 -6.60 -7.90 29.60
C PRO A 12 -7.42 -7.54 28.36
N ASP A 13 -8.75 -7.73 28.41
CA ASP A 13 -9.66 -7.47 27.30
C ASP A 13 -10.04 -5.98 27.16
N GLY A 14 -10.03 -5.20 28.24
CA GLY A 14 -10.40 -3.78 28.21
C GLY A 14 -9.31 -2.93 27.57
N LEU A 15 -8.14 -2.88 28.20
CA LEU A 15 -7.03 -2.02 27.75
C LEU A 15 -6.44 -2.49 26.42
N ARG A 16 -6.26 -3.81 26.22
CA ARG A 16 -5.69 -4.32 24.96
C ARG A 16 -6.63 -4.05 23.78
N ARG A 17 -7.94 -4.26 23.95
CA ARG A 17 -8.92 -3.97 22.90
C ARG A 17 -8.98 -2.49 22.55
N ILE A 18 -8.88 -1.61 23.55
CA ILE A 18 -8.78 -0.16 23.32
C ILE A 18 -7.51 0.18 22.54
N LYS A 19 -6.36 -0.34 22.95
CA LYS A 19 -5.07 -0.13 22.26
C LYS A 19 -5.12 -0.63 20.81
N LEU A 20 -5.63 -1.84 20.60
CA LEU A 20 -5.77 -2.42 19.27
C LEU A 20 -6.69 -1.57 18.39
N ARG A 21 -7.87 -1.19 18.89
CA ARG A 21 -8.81 -0.33 18.15
C ARG A 21 -8.16 1.00 17.77
N ASN A 22 -7.42 1.62 18.68
CA ASN A 22 -6.73 2.87 18.41
C ASN A 22 -5.62 2.69 17.36
N ALA A 23 -4.86 1.59 17.42
CA ALA A 23 -3.85 1.27 16.43
C ALA A 23 -4.46 1.01 15.05
N VAL A 24 -5.55 0.23 14.97
CA VAL A 24 -6.30 -0.01 13.73
C VAL A 24 -6.82 1.29 13.16
N LYS A 25 -7.37 2.19 14.00
CA LYS A 25 -7.83 3.50 13.56
C LYS A 25 -6.70 4.32 12.94
N GLN A 26 -5.57 4.45 13.63
CA GLN A 26 -4.40 5.20 13.11
C GLN A 26 -3.86 4.59 11.81
N PHE A 27 -3.86 3.26 11.72
CA PHE A 27 -3.43 2.56 10.51
C PHE A 27 -4.39 2.82 9.33
N ASN A 28 -5.71 2.80 9.58
CA ASN A 28 -6.71 3.14 8.57
C ASN A 28 -6.63 4.62 8.13
N GLU A 29 -6.31 5.54 9.03
CA GLU A 29 -6.04 6.94 8.67
C GLU A 29 -4.88 7.02 7.67
N LYS A 30 -3.78 6.27 7.91
CA LYS A 30 -2.65 6.20 6.98
C LYS A 30 -3.04 5.59 5.63
N LEU A 31 -3.83 4.52 5.63
CA LEU A 31 -4.33 3.90 4.41
C LEU A 31 -5.23 4.85 3.61
N ALA A 32 -6.04 5.66 4.28
CA ALA A 32 -6.90 6.66 3.64
C ALA A 32 -6.08 7.78 2.96
N GLU A 33 -5.01 8.26 3.60
CA GLU A 33 -4.07 9.20 2.98
C GLU A 33 -3.48 8.63 1.68
N LEU A 34 -2.99 7.39 1.74
CA LEU A 34 -2.40 6.70 0.59
C LEU A 34 -3.42 6.46 -0.54
N ALA A 35 -4.65 6.06 -0.19
CA ALA A 35 -5.72 5.89 -1.16
C ALA A 35 -6.05 7.21 -1.88
N SER A 36 -6.12 8.31 -1.13
CA SER A 36 -6.36 9.66 -1.67
C SER A 36 -5.24 10.09 -2.62
N ALA A 37 -3.98 9.94 -2.20
CA ALA A 37 -2.80 10.26 -3.01
C ALA A 37 -2.78 9.50 -4.35
N ALA A 38 -3.13 8.21 -4.31
CA ALA A 38 -3.17 7.37 -5.50
C ALA A 38 -4.43 7.57 -6.36
N SER A 39 -5.44 8.27 -5.84
CA SER A 39 -6.81 8.28 -6.39
C SER A 39 -7.36 6.85 -6.54
N TRP A 40 -7.11 6.00 -5.54
CA TRP A 40 -7.55 4.61 -5.49
C TRP A 40 -8.71 4.43 -4.49
N GLY A 41 -9.29 3.23 -4.52
CA GLY A 41 -10.29 2.83 -3.53
C GLY A 41 -9.70 2.74 -2.12
N ALA A 42 -10.53 3.00 -1.11
CA ALA A 42 -10.12 2.88 0.28
C ALA A 42 -9.77 1.43 0.64
N VAL A 43 -8.68 1.25 1.38
CA VAL A 43 -8.37 0.00 2.08
C VAL A 43 -8.70 0.20 3.54
N GLU A 44 -9.40 -0.75 4.14
CA GLU A 44 -9.78 -0.65 5.54
C GLU A 44 -9.56 -1.99 6.25
N ILE A 45 -8.97 -1.92 7.44
CA ILE A 45 -9.01 -2.98 8.45
C ILE A 45 -10.24 -2.74 9.32
N THR A 46 -11.20 -3.65 9.30
CA THR A 46 -12.44 -3.56 10.09
C THR A 46 -12.19 -3.85 11.57
N ALA A 47 -13.22 -3.67 12.41
CA ALA A 47 -13.14 -3.95 13.85
C ALA A 47 -12.88 -5.44 14.19
N ASP A 48 -13.26 -6.34 13.28
CA ASP A 48 -12.98 -7.78 13.31
C ASP A 48 -11.69 -8.17 12.58
N LEU A 49 -10.85 -7.19 12.23
CA LEU A 49 -9.58 -7.35 11.52
C LEU A 49 -9.70 -7.97 10.12
N ALA A 50 -10.89 -7.93 9.53
CA ALA A 50 -11.06 -8.23 8.11
C ALA A 50 -10.52 -7.06 7.29
N VAL A 51 -10.04 -7.37 6.09
CA VAL A 51 -9.54 -6.37 5.15
C VAL A 51 -10.57 -6.19 4.03
N THR A 52 -10.86 -4.93 3.69
CA THR A 52 -11.66 -4.58 2.53
C THR A 52 -10.89 -3.67 1.58
N TYR A 53 -11.30 -3.65 0.31
CA TYR A 53 -10.88 -2.67 -0.68
C TYR A 53 -12.11 -2.15 -1.43
N SER A 54 -12.30 -0.83 -1.42
CA SER A 54 -13.53 -0.17 -1.90
C SER A 54 -14.80 -0.77 -1.28
N GLY A 55 -14.74 -1.13 0.00
CA GLY A 55 -15.85 -1.78 0.73
C GLY A 55 -16.09 -3.25 0.38
N MET A 56 -15.39 -3.82 -0.61
CA MET A 56 -15.47 -5.25 -0.93
C MET A 56 -14.52 -6.05 -0.06
N GLY A 57 -14.99 -7.18 0.48
CA GLY A 57 -14.14 -8.11 1.22
C GLY A 57 -12.97 -8.62 0.37
N TRP A 58 -11.78 -8.73 0.97
CA TRP A 58 -10.51 -9.00 0.27
C TRP A 58 -10.54 -10.18 -0.73
N ARG A 59 -11.23 -11.26 -0.37
CA ARG A 59 -11.34 -12.47 -1.20
C ARG A 59 -12.16 -12.24 -2.48
N LEU A 60 -13.06 -11.26 -2.47
CA LEU A 60 -13.93 -10.90 -3.60
C LEU A 60 -13.31 -9.84 -4.51
N CYS A 61 -12.24 -9.17 -4.08
CA CYS A 61 -11.56 -8.16 -4.88
C CYS A 61 -10.97 -8.75 -6.17
N SER A 62 -10.88 -7.95 -7.22
CA SER A 62 -10.10 -8.31 -8.41
C SER A 62 -8.62 -8.44 -8.06
N LYS A 63 -7.83 -9.10 -8.93
CA LYS A 63 -6.38 -9.19 -8.72
C LYS A 63 -5.73 -7.81 -8.64
N SER A 64 -6.15 -6.86 -9.49
CA SER A 64 -5.66 -5.48 -9.49
C SER A 64 -6.16 -4.67 -8.28
N GLY A 65 -7.34 -4.98 -7.72
CA GLY A 65 -7.81 -4.41 -6.45
C GLY A 65 -6.96 -4.88 -5.27
N ARG A 66 -6.68 -6.19 -5.19
CA ARG A 66 -5.75 -6.73 -4.19
C ARG A 66 -4.34 -6.17 -4.32
N TYR A 67 -3.85 -5.96 -5.55
CA TYR A 67 -2.55 -5.33 -5.77
C TYR A 67 -2.49 -3.92 -5.16
N ARG A 68 -3.47 -3.07 -5.49
CA ARG A 68 -3.56 -1.70 -4.95
C ARG A 68 -3.60 -1.71 -3.41
N GLY A 69 -4.39 -2.61 -2.85
CA GLY A 69 -4.44 -2.80 -1.40
C GLY A 69 -3.10 -3.20 -0.80
N ARG A 70 -2.41 -4.20 -1.38
CA ARG A 70 -1.09 -4.66 -0.91
C ARG A 70 -0.03 -3.56 -0.99
N ALA A 71 -0.02 -2.78 -2.08
CA ALA A 71 0.89 -1.65 -2.22
C ALA A 71 0.67 -0.62 -1.09
N MET A 72 -0.59 -0.26 -0.80
CA MET A 72 -0.90 0.65 0.31
C MET A 72 -0.51 0.08 1.68
N PHE A 73 -0.76 -1.22 1.93
CA PHE A 73 -0.29 -1.87 3.16
C PHE A 73 1.23 -1.83 3.29
N GLN A 74 1.95 -2.17 2.22
CA GLN A 74 3.41 -2.21 2.23
C GLN A 74 4.00 -0.82 2.52
N LEU A 75 3.46 0.23 1.91
CA LEU A 75 3.90 1.60 2.20
C LEU A 75 3.52 2.07 3.61
N ALA A 76 2.32 1.71 4.09
CA ALA A 76 1.91 2.04 5.44
C ALA A 76 2.84 1.37 6.48
N CYS A 77 3.15 0.08 6.30
CA CYS A 77 4.11 -0.63 7.14
C CYS A 77 5.51 0.00 7.05
N ALA A 78 6.01 0.26 5.84
CA ALA A 78 7.32 0.87 5.60
C ALA A 78 7.47 2.27 6.21
N SER A 79 6.34 3.01 6.33
CA SER A 79 6.30 4.31 7.01
C SER A 79 6.39 4.17 8.54
N ILE A 80 5.93 3.05 9.10
CA ILE A 80 5.91 2.80 10.54
C ILE A 80 7.22 2.15 11.01
N ASP A 81 7.71 1.15 10.28
CA ASP A 81 8.92 0.40 10.64
C ASP A 81 10.22 1.09 10.19
N GLY A 82 10.11 2.15 9.39
CA GLY A 82 11.23 2.96 8.95
C GLY A 82 11.97 2.43 7.72
N SER A 83 11.48 1.38 7.05
CA SER A 83 12.11 0.77 5.87
C SER A 83 12.62 1.79 4.85
N ASP A 84 13.86 1.62 4.37
CA ASP A 84 14.52 2.54 3.44
C ASP A 84 14.09 2.35 1.98
N LEU A 85 13.48 1.20 1.66
CA LEU A 85 13.11 0.80 0.30
C LEU A 85 11.80 -0.01 0.32
N VAL A 86 10.96 0.19 -0.69
CA VAL A 86 9.85 -0.73 -1.01
C VAL A 86 10.07 -1.39 -2.36
N ILE A 87 9.81 -2.69 -2.45
CA ILE A 87 9.85 -3.46 -3.70
C ILE A 87 8.44 -3.90 -4.04
N LEU A 88 7.93 -3.46 -5.20
CA LEU A 88 6.60 -3.74 -5.70
C LEU A 88 6.69 -4.53 -7.00
N ASP A 89 6.38 -5.81 -6.92
CA ASP A 89 6.47 -6.74 -8.06
C ASP A 89 5.11 -7.05 -8.66
N GLY A 90 5.05 -7.20 -9.99
CA GLY A 90 3.84 -7.48 -10.75
C GLY A 90 2.95 -6.27 -11.02
N ALA A 91 3.53 -5.08 -11.23
CA ALA A 91 2.74 -3.86 -11.49
C ALA A 91 2.03 -3.84 -12.86
N ASP A 92 2.33 -4.79 -13.75
CA ASP A 92 1.65 -5.03 -15.03
C ASP A 92 0.18 -5.41 -14.87
N ILE A 93 -0.21 -5.91 -13.68
CA ILE A 93 -1.61 -6.17 -13.35
C ILE A 93 -2.48 -4.92 -13.29
N LEU A 94 -1.84 -3.76 -13.15
CA LEU A 94 -2.49 -2.47 -13.19
C LEU A 94 -2.57 -2.00 -14.63
N ASP A 95 -3.70 -1.41 -14.99
CA ASP A 95 -3.86 -0.64 -16.21
C ASP A 95 -3.09 0.69 -16.14
N THR A 96 -3.10 1.45 -17.23
CA THR A 96 -2.41 2.74 -17.31
C THR A 96 -2.86 3.71 -16.20
N VAL A 97 -4.15 3.75 -15.86
CA VAL A 97 -4.66 4.61 -14.78
C VAL A 97 -4.18 4.11 -13.42
N GLY A 98 -4.25 2.79 -13.18
CA GLY A 98 -3.68 2.17 -11.99
C GLY A 98 -2.21 2.50 -11.80
N ARG A 99 -1.38 2.33 -12.83
CA ARG A 99 0.07 2.62 -12.76
C ARG A 99 0.34 4.10 -12.48
N ARG A 100 -0.43 5.04 -13.05
CA ARG A 100 -0.32 6.47 -12.69
C ARG A 100 -0.57 6.70 -11.20
N GLY A 101 -1.59 6.07 -10.62
CA GLY A 101 -1.87 6.13 -9.19
C GLY A 101 -0.73 5.55 -8.35
N LEU A 102 -0.12 4.44 -8.79
CA LEU A 102 1.03 3.85 -8.13
C LEU A 102 2.22 4.82 -8.04
N PHE A 103 2.58 5.47 -9.16
CA PHE A 103 3.69 6.42 -9.14
C PHE A 103 3.39 7.69 -8.33
N ARG A 104 2.12 8.14 -8.26
CA ARG A 104 1.74 9.22 -7.34
C ARG A 104 1.98 8.83 -5.89
N LEU A 105 1.56 7.62 -5.52
CA LEU A 105 1.74 7.04 -4.20
C LEU A 105 3.22 6.91 -3.81
N LEU A 106 4.08 6.49 -4.73
CA LEU A 106 5.54 6.43 -4.50
C LEU A 106 6.19 7.81 -4.35
N ARG A 107 5.68 8.84 -5.05
CA ARG A 107 6.16 10.21 -4.85
C ARG A 107 5.81 10.75 -3.46
N GLU A 108 4.62 10.46 -2.96
CA GLU A 108 4.22 10.82 -1.58
C GLU A 108 5.00 10.04 -0.52
N PHE A 109 5.36 8.78 -0.80
CA PHE A 109 6.18 7.97 0.11
C PHE A 109 7.59 8.55 0.33
N ASN A 110 8.11 9.26 -0.67
CA ASN A 110 9.38 10.00 -0.62
C ASN A 110 10.58 9.17 -0.11
N LYS A 111 10.62 7.90 -0.50
CA LYS A 111 11.75 6.98 -0.29
C LYS A 111 11.99 6.17 -1.56
N PRO A 112 13.19 5.59 -1.74
CA PRO A 112 13.47 4.66 -2.83
C PRO A 112 12.39 3.59 -2.98
N ALA A 113 12.06 3.28 -4.23
CA ALA A 113 11.14 2.22 -4.58
C ALA A 113 11.64 1.49 -5.84
N LEU A 114 11.56 0.16 -5.84
CA LEU A 114 11.77 -0.67 -7.00
C LEU A 114 10.41 -1.20 -7.47
N VAL A 115 10.04 -0.91 -8.71
CA VAL A 115 8.79 -1.39 -9.31
C VAL A 115 9.13 -2.34 -10.44
N CYS A 116 8.70 -3.59 -10.32
CA CYS A 116 8.86 -4.62 -11.33
C CYS A 116 7.52 -4.88 -12.03
N MET A 117 7.57 -5.06 -13.35
CA MET A 117 6.42 -5.40 -14.18
C MET A 117 6.87 -6.00 -15.50
N THR A 118 6.02 -6.83 -16.09
CA THR A 118 6.20 -7.31 -17.46
C THR A 118 5.54 -6.35 -18.44
N ILE A 119 6.31 -5.85 -19.41
CA ILE A 119 5.80 -5.05 -20.52
C ILE A 119 6.16 -5.79 -21.82
N ALA A 120 5.23 -5.83 -22.77
CA ALA A 120 5.40 -6.59 -24.01
C ALA A 120 6.47 -5.96 -24.91
N GLU A 121 6.38 -4.65 -25.13
CA GLU A 121 7.29 -3.90 -26.00
C GLU A 121 8.17 -2.97 -25.17
N ARG A 122 9.47 -2.97 -25.45
CA ARG A 122 10.45 -2.10 -24.76
C ARG A 122 10.07 -0.62 -24.85
N ASP A 123 9.55 -0.19 -25.99
CA ASP A 123 9.17 1.21 -26.24
C ASP A 123 7.94 1.66 -25.43
N ASP A 124 7.17 0.71 -24.87
CA ASP A 124 6.05 1.00 -23.98
C ASP A 124 6.48 1.24 -22.53
N VAL A 125 7.77 1.00 -22.20
CA VAL A 125 8.29 1.25 -20.86
C VAL A 125 8.27 2.76 -20.57
N PRO A 126 7.59 3.22 -19.50
CA PRO A 126 7.57 4.63 -19.18
C PRO A 126 8.99 5.14 -18.88
N SER A 127 9.47 6.16 -19.58
CA SER A 127 10.71 6.84 -19.20
C SER A 127 10.49 7.63 -17.91
N LEU A 128 11.01 7.11 -16.79
CA LEU A 128 10.95 7.78 -15.50
C LEU A 128 11.93 8.96 -15.45
N ALA A 129 13.06 8.87 -16.14
CA ALA A 129 14.08 9.91 -16.21
C ALA A 129 13.52 11.19 -16.84
N ALA A 130 12.79 11.06 -17.95
CA ALA A 130 12.13 12.19 -18.62
C ALA A 130 11.09 12.91 -17.74
N LYS A 131 10.56 12.24 -16.71
CA LYS A 131 9.57 12.79 -15.77
C LYS A 131 10.18 13.20 -14.43
N ASN A 132 11.50 13.04 -14.25
CA ASN A 132 12.21 13.21 -12.99
C ASN A 132 11.60 12.34 -11.85
N TYR A 133 11.21 11.10 -12.18
CA TYR A 133 10.59 10.14 -11.24
C TYR A 133 11.56 9.02 -10.82
N GLY A 134 12.71 8.90 -11.48
CA GLY A 134 13.67 7.82 -11.26
C GLY A 134 14.29 7.36 -12.57
N GLN A 135 14.76 6.11 -12.60
CA GLN A 135 15.38 5.49 -13.76
C GLN A 135 14.58 4.26 -14.19
N SER A 136 14.41 4.08 -15.49
CA SER A 136 13.79 2.89 -16.07
C SER A 136 14.86 1.93 -16.57
N TYR A 137 14.59 0.62 -16.47
CA TYR A 137 15.50 -0.43 -16.90
C TYR A 137 14.72 -1.49 -17.69
N TRP A 138 15.36 -2.05 -18.71
CA TRP A 138 14.88 -3.23 -19.42
C TRP A 138 15.67 -4.45 -18.95
N LEU A 139 14.98 -5.47 -18.46
CA LEU A 139 15.57 -6.75 -18.05
C LEU A 139 15.10 -7.83 -19.01
N GLU A 140 16.04 -8.39 -19.78
CA GLU A 140 15.75 -9.48 -20.73
C GLU A 140 16.97 -10.39 -20.85
N ASN A 141 16.75 -11.71 -20.98
CA ASN A 141 17.83 -12.69 -21.15
C ASN A 141 18.95 -12.59 -20.10
N SER A 142 18.60 -12.27 -18.85
CA SER A 142 19.53 -12.02 -17.73
C SER A 142 20.47 -10.81 -17.92
N THR A 143 20.14 -9.91 -18.86
CA THR A 143 20.84 -8.65 -19.09
C THR A 143 19.97 -7.47 -18.70
N VAL A 144 20.59 -6.42 -18.16
CA VAL A 144 19.91 -5.19 -17.75
C VAL A 144 20.44 -4.03 -18.60
N GLU A 145 19.53 -3.27 -19.18
CA GLU A 145 19.83 -2.05 -19.92
C GLU A 145 19.11 -0.86 -19.29
N VAL A 146 19.75 0.31 -19.35
CA VAL A 146 19.18 1.58 -18.91
C VAL A 146 18.36 2.19 -20.05
N LEU A 147 17.16 2.71 -19.76
CA LEU A 147 16.26 3.35 -20.73
C LEU A 147 16.15 4.87 -20.56
#